data_AF-A0A850QZN6-F1
#
_entry.id   AF-A0A850QZN6-F1
#
_cell.length_a   1.000
_cell.length_b   1.000
_cell.length_c   1.000
_cell.angle_alpha   90.00
_cell.angle_beta   90.00
_cell.angle_gamma   90.00
#
_symmetry.space_group_name_H-M   'P 1'
#
loop_
_entity.id
_entity.type
_entity.pdbx_description
1 polymer ?
#
loop_
_entity_poly.entity_id
_entity_poly.type
_entity_poly.pdbx_seq_one_letter_code
_entity_poly.pdbx_strand_id
1 'polypeptide(L)' 'MAKIECEVEYTTDYNDDNREVDCVVVTCTKCGCEVSSWGHGVNSVKRCLALLKEECPESESNFYVEE' A
#
# COMPACT_ATOMS: atom_id res chain seq x y z
N MET A 1 10.86 -7.52 15.27
CA MET A 1 10.33 -6.82 14.08
C MET A 1 10.82 -7.59 12.87
N ALA A 2 9.92 -8.14 12.07
CA ALA A 2 10.29 -8.82 10.82
C ALA A 2 10.21 -7.84 9.64
N LYS A 3 10.95 -8.12 8.56
CA LYS A 3 10.70 -7.50 7.27
C LYS A 3 9.59 -8.29 6.57
N ILE A 4 8.57 -7.58 6.10
CA ILE A 4 7.48 -8.16 5.32
C ILE A 4 7.57 -7.55 3.93
N GLU A 5 7.80 -8.40 2.94
CA GLU A 5 7.73 -8.01 1.53
C GLU A 5 6.27 -7.80 1.16
N CYS A 6 6.00 -6.68 0.49
CA CYS A 6 4.68 -6.28 0.05
C CYS A 6 4.66 -6.24 -1.47
N GLU A 7 3.58 -6.76 -2.04
CA GLU A 7 3.31 -6.62 -3.45
C GLU A 7 2.84 -5.20 -3.74
N VAL A 8 3.42 -4.56 -4.76
CA VAL A 8 3.09 -3.20 -5.18
C VAL A 8 2.50 -3.26 -6.58
N GLU A 9 1.25 -2.84 -6.72
CA GLU A 9 0.55 -2.75 -7.99
C GLU A 9 0.30 -1.29 -8.37
N TYR A 10 0.72 -0.93 -9.58
CA TYR A 10 0.48 0.39 -10.17
C TYR A 10 -0.76 0.30 -11.06
N THR A 11 -1.84 0.96 -10.66
CA THR A 11 -3.15 0.87 -11.30
C THR A 11 -3.80 2.25 -11.46
N THR A 12 -5.03 2.30 -11.95
CA THR A 12 -5.86 3.50 -12.00
C THR A 12 -7.17 3.26 -11.24
N ASP A 13 -7.72 4.31 -10.65
CA ASP A 13 -9.05 4.28 -10.03
C ASP A 13 -9.77 5.61 -10.26
N TYR A 14 -11.09 5.62 -10.07
CA TYR A 14 -11.92 6.80 -10.26
C TYR A 14 -11.98 7.60 -8.97
N ASN A 15 -11.55 8.87 -9.03
CA ASN A 15 -11.68 9.78 -7.91
C ASN A 15 -13.12 10.32 -7.74
N ASP A 16 -13.34 11.15 -6.72
CA ASP A 16 -14.66 11.74 -6.43
C ASP A 16 -15.24 12.61 -7.56
N ASP A 17 -14.40 13.07 -8.50
CA ASP A 17 -14.81 13.82 -9.70
C ASP A 17 -15.13 12.90 -10.89
N ASN A 18 -15.19 11.58 -10.68
CA ASN A 18 -15.34 10.54 -11.69
C ASN A 18 -14.28 10.62 -12.79
N ARG A 19 -13.05 10.97 -12.42
CA ARG A 19 -11.87 10.96 -13.28
C ARG A 19 -11.00 9.77 -12.93
N GLU A 20 -10.62 9.02 -13.96
CA GLU A 20 -9.60 7.99 -13.82
C GLU A 20 -8.24 8.65 -13.53
N VAL A 21 -7.62 8.24 -12.44
CA VAL A 21 -6.35 8.76 -11.96
C VAL A 21 -5.45 7.63 -11.48
N ASP A 22 -4.14 7.86 -11.58
CA ASP A 22 -3.13 6.92 -11.12
C ASP A 22 -3.27 6.64 -9.61
N CYS A 23 -3.16 5.38 -9.23
CA CYS A 23 -3.18 4.89 -7.87
C CYS A 23 -2.16 3.76 -7.70
N VAL A 24 -1.58 3.65 -6.51
CA VAL A 24 -0.81 2.48 -6.12
C VAL A 24 -1.56 1.72 -5.05
N VAL A 25 -1.64 0.39 -5.21
CA VAL A 25 -2.16 -0.53 -4.21
C VAL A 25 -0.98 -1.33 -3.68
N VAL A 26 -0.89 -1.46 -2.36
CA VAL A 26 0.14 -2.28 -1.72
C VAL A 26 -0.54 -3.32 -0.85
N THR A 27 -0.14 -4.57 -1.08
CA THR A 27 -0.74 -5.74 -0.43
C THR A 27 0.28 -6.43 0.46
N CYS A 28 -0.08 -6.60 1.73
CA CYS A 28 0.74 -7.35 2.68
C CYS A 28 0.67 -8.85 2.35
N THR A 29 1.78 -9.45 1.93
CA THR A 29 1.84 -10.88 1.55
C THR A 29 1.56 -11.83 2.72
N LYS A 30 1.69 -11.38 3.97
CA LYS A 30 1.45 -12.20 5.17
C LYS A 30 -0.04 -12.30 5.54
N CYS A 31 -0.77 -11.20 5.52
CA CYS A 31 -2.15 -11.15 6.02
C CYS A 31 -3.19 -10.78 4.95
N GLY A 32 -2.76 -10.38 3.75
CA GLY A 32 -3.64 -9.98 2.66
C GLY A 32 -4.29 -8.59 2.84
N CYS A 33 -3.88 -7.81 3.84
CA CYS A 33 -4.35 -6.44 3.99
C CYS A 33 -3.84 -5.58 2.82
N GLU A 34 -4.75 -4.82 2.23
CA GLU A 34 -4.49 -3.93 1.09
C GLU A 34 -4.70 -2.49 1.52
N VAL A 35 -3.79 -1.61 1.08
CA VAL A 35 -3.94 -0.18 1.25
C VAL A 35 -3.57 0.53 -0.05
N SER A 36 -4.26 1.63 -0.34
CA SER A 36 -4.07 2.37 -1.57
C SER A 36 -3.71 3.84 -1.33
N SER A 37 -3.03 4.43 -2.31
CA SER A 37 -2.71 5.85 -2.31
C SER A 37 -2.65 6.38 -3.74
N TRP A 38 -3.17 7.58 -3.94
CA TRP A 38 -3.11 8.25 -5.24
C TRP A 38 -1.66 8.50 -5.71
N GLY A 39 -1.47 8.44 -7.02
CA GLY A 39 -0.22 8.58 -7.75
C GLY A 39 0.64 7.31 -7.81
N HIS A 40 1.60 7.29 -8.73
CA HIS A 40 2.58 6.20 -8.93
C HIS A 40 3.99 6.55 -8.44
N GLY A 41 4.14 7.62 -7.65
CA GLY A 41 5.44 8.03 -7.16
C GLY A 41 5.96 7.12 -6.03
N VAL A 42 7.28 7.10 -5.83
CA VAL A 42 7.94 6.46 -4.68
C VAL A 42 7.33 6.92 -3.34
N ASN A 43 6.84 8.16 -3.27
CA ASN A 43 6.16 8.69 -2.09
C ASN A 43 4.79 8.04 -1.85
N SER A 44 4.07 7.67 -2.91
CA SER A 44 2.79 6.96 -2.83
C SER A 44 3.00 5.55 -2.29
N VAL A 45 4.01 4.82 -2.79
CA VAL A 45 4.40 3.50 -2.27
C VAL A 45 4.77 3.59 -0.78
N LYS A 46 5.65 4.54 -0.41
CA LYS A 46 6.05 4.74 1.00
C LYS A 46 4.88 5.05 1.92
N ARG A 47 3.89 5.82 1.44
CA ARG A 47 2.67 6.10 2.20
C ARG A 47 1.88 4.83 2.45
N CYS A 48 1.71 3.98 1.44
CA CYS A 48 1.03 2.69 1.59
C CYS A 48 1.79 1.77 2.58
N LEU A 49 3.11 1.64 2.47
CA LEU A 49 3.90 0.84 3.43
C LEU A 49 3.78 1.35 4.87
N ALA A 50 3.66 2.67 5.07
CA ALA A 50 3.40 3.27 6.38
C ALA A 50 1.97 2.97 6.87
N LEU A 51 0.96 3.09 6.00
CA LEU A 51 -0.44 2.76 6.32
C LEU A 51 -0.61 1.29 6.71
N LEU A 52 0.09 0.36 6.06
CA LEU A 52 0.07 -1.06 6.46
C LEU A 52 0.53 -1.27 7.90
N LYS A 53 1.39 -0.41 8.44
CA LYS A 53 1.78 -0.49 9.84
C LYS A 53 0.63 -0.17 10.80
N GLU A 54 -0.34 0.63 10.36
CA GLU A 54 -1.50 1.05 11.14
C GLU A 54 -2.70 0.13 10.90
N GLU A 55 -2.90 -0.30 9.65
CA GLU A 55 -4.08 -1.06 9.20
C GLU A 55 -3.89 -2.59 9.24
N CYS A 56 -2.66 -3.09 9.36
CA CYS A 56 -2.43 -4.53 9.39
C CYS A 56 -3.09 -5.17 10.64
N PRO A 57 -4.00 -6.14 10.45
CA PRO A 57 -4.82 -6.70 11.55
C PRO A 57 -3.99 -7.46 12.59
N GLU A 58 -2.80 -7.91 12.22
CA GLU A 58 -1.88 -8.59 13.13
C GLU A 58 -1.28 -7.63 14.18
N SER A 59 -1.45 -6.30 14.01
CA SER A 59 -0.96 -5.24 14.92
C SER A 59 0.53 -5.37 15.27
N GLU A 60 1.28 -6.07 14.44
CA GLU A 60 2.72 -6.28 14.60
C GLU A 60 3.46 -5.02 14.13
N SER A 61 4.43 -4.57 14.92
CA SER A 61 5.34 -3.49 14.52
C SER A 61 6.40 -4.02 13.52
N ASN A 62 5.98 -4.39 12.32
CA ASN A 62 6.85 -4.88 11.25
C ASN A 62 7.40 -3.75 10.38
N PHE A 63 8.44 -4.07 9.61
CA PHE A 63 8.96 -3.22 8.55
C PHE A 63 8.44 -3.73 7.20
N TYR A 64 7.44 -3.03 6.66
CA TYR A 64 6.92 -3.30 5.33
C TYR A 64 7.84 -2.69 4.28
N VAL A 65 8.22 -3.48 3.28
CA VAL A 65 9.12 -3.07 2.19
C VAL A 65 8.52 -3.50 0.84
N GLU A 66 8.76 -2.69 -0.19
CA GLU A 66 8.49 -3.07 -1.59
C GLU A 66 9.44 -4.22 -1.99
N GLU A 67 8.92 -5.20 -2.75
CA GLU A 67 9.70 -6.28 -3.39
C GLU A 67 10.67 -5.74 -4.46
#